data_AF-A0A3R7QNI3-F1
#
_entry.id   AF-A0A3R7QNI3-F1
#
_cell.length_a   1.000
_cell.length_b   1.000
_cell.length_c   1.000
_cell.angle_alpha   90.00
_cell.angle_beta   90.00
_cell.angle_gamma   90.00
#
_symmetry.space_group_name_H-M   'P 1'
#
loop_
_entity.id
_entity.type
_entity.pdbx_description
1 polymer ?
#
loop_
_entity_poly.entity_id
_entity_poly.type
_entity_poly.pdbx_seq_one_letter_code
_entity_poly.pdbx_strand_id
1 'polypeptide(L)'
;MLRLLLQHEFRLPKPGGSSLDGALKQLRCSMYRFQGQVSLALLETLSNTLRDLHLSVADTEQYLALSHYLSAATSHLPLLENFRMHIPACTVDTELLQPLPKGLTLQLIISKVDGDALTWACRAASALQPEGRRYQFLAVSGAGSSAQVCGRLLEGLARGGVRMAEDAYLVVAPKLARADLARLQAGFEGRFGCRFRAWRGSSIWTYKC
;
A
#
# COMPACT_ATOMS: atom_id res chain seq x y z
N MET A 1 -20.16 -7.81 -22.27
CA MET A 1 -20.17 -7.56 -20.82
C MET A 1 -19.35 -6.31 -20.55
N LEU A 2 -19.97 -5.25 -20.02
CA LEU A 2 -19.30 -3.97 -19.78
C LEU A 2 -18.41 -4.08 -18.53
N ARG A 3 -17.12 -3.75 -18.64
CA ARG A 3 -16.17 -3.74 -17.52
C ARG A 3 -16.04 -2.30 -17.02
N LEU A 4 -16.41 -2.04 -15.77
CA LEU A 4 -16.23 -0.72 -15.16
C LEU A 4 -14.89 -0.68 -14.43
N LEU A 5 -14.08 0.34 -14.79
CA LEU A 5 -12.91 0.74 -14.02
C LEU A 5 -13.27 2.03 -13.29
N LEU A 6 -13.33 1.98 -11.96
CA LEU A 6 -13.64 3.15 -11.16
C LEU A 6 -12.37 3.64 -10.47
N GLN A 7 -11.89 4.78 -10.94
CA GLN A 7 -10.78 5.50 -10.32
C GLN A 7 -11.35 6.73 -9.63
N HIS A 8 -11.42 6.70 -8.30
CA HIS A 8 -11.84 7.84 -7.52
C HIS A 8 -10.66 8.40 -6.71
N GLU A 9 -10.09 9.50 -7.17
CA GLU A 9 -9.00 10.19 -6.46
C GLU A 9 -9.55 11.00 -5.27
N PHE A 10 -9.90 10.34 -4.16
CA PHE A 10 -10.05 11.00 -2.86
C PHE A 10 -8.67 11.31 -2.29
N ARG A 11 -7.91 12.24 -2.91
CA ARG A 11 -6.64 12.72 -2.32
C ARG A 11 -6.85 13.46 -0.99
N LEU A 12 -8.10 13.86 -0.69
CA LEU A 12 -8.54 14.55 0.51
C LEU A 12 -10.01 14.15 0.77
N PRO A 13 -10.31 13.19 1.67
CA PRO A 13 -11.70 12.89 2.01
C PRO A 13 -12.26 14.08 2.77
N LYS A 14 -13.41 14.60 2.34
CA LYS A 14 -14.17 15.54 3.18
C LYS A 14 -14.88 14.74 4.29
N PRO A 15 -14.96 15.25 5.53
CA PRO A 15 -15.81 14.66 6.56
C PRO A 15 -17.25 14.54 6.01
N GLY A 16 -17.86 13.36 6.13
CA GLY A 16 -19.26 13.13 5.75
C GLY A 16 -19.53 12.06 4.69
N GLY A 17 -18.50 11.40 4.14
CA GLY A 17 -18.69 10.31 3.16
C GLY A 17 -19.22 10.82 1.81
N SER A 18 -18.59 10.41 0.72
CA SER A 18 -18.98 10.92 -0.60
C SER A 18 -20.32 10.34 -1.08
N SER A 19 -20.99 11.06 -1.97
CA SER A 19 -22.19 10.67 -2.70
C SER A 19 -22.06 9.42 -3.59
N LEU A 20 -20.90 8.75 -3.64
CA LEU A 20 -20.71 7.53 -4.43
C LEU A 20 -21.25 6.26 -3.77
N ASP A 21 -21.39 6.19 -2.45
CA ASP A 21 -21.84 4.97 -1.76
C ASP A 21 -23.25 4.57 -2.24
N GLY A 22 -24.12 5.57 -2.43
CA GLY A 22 -25.46 5.37 -2.98
C GLY A 22 -25.46 4.99 -4.47
N ALA A 23 -24.57 5.61 -5.27
CA ALA A 23 -24.47 5.34 -6.70
C ALA A 23 -23.86 3.96 -6.99
N LEU A 24 -22.86 3.53 -6.21
CA LEU A 24 -22.22 2.22 -6.35
C LEU A 24 -23.16 1.06 -5.99
N LYS A 25 -24.03 1.24 -4.98
CA LYS A 25 -25.12 0.29 -4.69
C LYS A 25 -26.10 0.11 -5.86
N GLN A 26 -26.29 1.15 -6.68
CA GLN A 26 -27.23 1.13 -7.81
C GLN A 26 -26.59 0.62 -9.11
N LEU A 27 -25.26 0.61 -9.19
CA LEU A 27 -24.52 0.16 -10.37
C LEU A 27 -24.55 -1.38 -10.48
N ARG A 28 -25.45 -1.90 -11.32
CA ARG A 28 -25.53 -3.33 -11.68
C ARG A 28 -24.48 -3.76 -12.71
N CYS A 29 -23.23 -3.33 -12.54
CA CYS A 29 -22.15 -3.64 -13.48
C CYS A 29 -20.99 -4.36 -12.79
N SER A 30 -20.23 -5.13 -13.57
CA SER A 30 -19.01 -5.75 -13.08
C SER A 30 -17.92 -4.72 -12.90
N MET A 31 -17.50 -4.55 -11.65
CA MET A 31 -16.38 -3.71 -11.28
C MET A 31 -15.13 -4.58 -11.24
N TYR A 32 -14.12 -4.23 -12.04
CA TYR A 32 -12.86 -4.97 -12.09
C TYR A 32 -11.81 -4.38 -11.16
N ARG A 33 -11.78 -3.04 -11.05
CA ARG A 33 -10.83 -2.29 -10.24
C ARG A 33 -11.51 -1.14 -9.52
N PHE A 34 -11.15 -0.98 -8.25
CA PHE A 34 -11.50 0.16 -7.42
C PHE A 34 -10.23 0.84 -6.90
N GLN A 35 -10.19 2.17 -6.96
CA GLN A 35 -9.13 2.97 -6.35
C GLN A 35 -9.70 4.18 -5.62
N GLY A 36 -9.35 4.35 -4.33
CA GLY A 36 -9.74 5.52 -3.55
C GLY A 36 -9.64 5.33 -2.03
N GLN A 37 -10.42 6.10 -1.28
CA GLN A 37 -10.73 5.84 0.12
C GLN A 37 -12.16 5.34 0.20
N VAL A 38 -12.44 4.44 1.13
CA VAL A 38 -13.74 3.79 1.29
C VAL A 38 -14.27 3.99 2.70
N SER A 39 -15.55 4.32 2.81
CA SER A 39 -16.29 4.18 4.06
C SER A 39 -16.52 2.69 4.36
N LEU A 40 -16.88 2.37 5.61
CA LEU A 40 -17.33 1.01 5.96
C LEU A 40 -18.52 0.58 5.08
N ALA A 41 -19.49 1.49 4.89
CA ALA A 41 -20.68 1.23 4.09
C ALA A 41 -20.36 0.95 2.61
N LEU A 42 -19.27 1.51 2.09
CA LEU A 42 -18.82 1.26 0.72
C LEU A 42 -18.10 -0.07 0.60
N LEU A 43 -17.29 -0.47 1.59
CA LEU A 43 -16.64 -1.78 1.62
C LEU A 43 -17.64 -2.92 1.44
N GLU A 44 -18.76 -2.88 2.16
CA GLU A 44 -19.81 -3.90 2.09
C GLU A 44 -20.51 -4.01 0.72
N THR A 45 -20.29 -3.03 -0.16
CA THR A 45 -20.94 -2.96 -1.49
C THR A 45 -19.99 -3.27 -2.63
N LEU A 46 -18.72 -3.58 -2.34
CA LEU A 46 -17.75 -3.95 -3.36
C LEU A 46 -18.25 -5.19 -4.11
N SER A 47 -18.16 -5.14 -5.43
CA SER A 47 -18.63 -6.21 -6.30
C SER A 47 -17.78 -7.47 -6.17
N ASN A 48 -18.40 -8.64 -6.18
CA ASN A 48 -17.71 -9.93 -6.20
C ASN A 48 -16.85 -10.16 -7.46
N THR A 49 -16.97 -9.30 -8.48
CA THR A 49 -16.12 -9.35 -9.68
C THR A 49 -14.80 -8.59 -9.55
N LEU A 50 -14.59 -7.91 -8.41
CA LEU A 50 -13.42 -7.06 -8.17
C LEU A 50 -12.15 -7.90 -8.11
N ARG A 51 -11.12 -7.49 -8.87
CA ARG A 51 -9.81 -8.14 -8.91
C ARG A 51 -8.67 -7.30 -8.35
N ASP A 52 -8.80 -5.98 -8.49
CA ASP A 52 -7.82 -5.00 -8.02
C ASP A 52 -8.49 -4.01 -7.06
N LEU A 53 -8.02 -3.96 -5.82
CA LEU A 53 -8.50 -3.04 -4.81
C LEU A 53 -7.36 -2.14 -4.33
N HIS A 54 -7.45 -0.84 -4.57
CA HIS A 54 -6.44 0.14 -4.15
C HIS A 54 -7.04 1.11 -3.12
N LEU A 55 -6.62 1.00 -1.86
CA LEU A 55 -7.18 1.78 -0.76
C LEU A 55 -6.13 2.64 -0.06
N SER A 56 -6.52 3.83 0.35
CA SER A 56 -5.78 4.63 1.34
C SER A 56 -6.45 4.53 2.71
N VAL A 57 -5.64 4.28 3.73
CA VAL A 57 -6.04 4.25 5.14
C VAL A 57 -5.85 5.64 5.73
N ALA A 58 -6.87 6.17 6.39
CA ALA A 58 -6.94 7.51 6.95
C ALA A 58 -6.67 7.55 8.46
N ASP A 59 -6.97 6.46 9.17
CA ASP A 59 -6.82 6.33 10.62
C ASP A 59 -6.92 4.85 11.06
N THR A 60 -6.74 4.62 12.37
CA THR A 60 -6.87 3.31 13.01
C THR A 60 -8.25 2.68 12.87
N GLU A 61 -9.32 3.46 12.98
CA GLU A 61 -10.69 2.93 12.91
C GLU A 61 -10.96 2.34 11.52
N GLN A 62 -10.60 3.08 10.47
CA GLN A 62 -10.69 2.62 9.11
C GLN A 62 -9.80 1.39 8.85
N TYR A 63 -8.60 1.35 9.43
CA TYR A 63 -7.73 0.18 9.32
C TYR A 63 -8.37 -1.08 9.92
N LEU A 64 -8.93 -0.99 11.13
CA LEU A 64 -9.56 -2.12 11.81
C LEU A 64 -10.79 -2.61 11.05
N ALA A 65 -11.63 -1.69 10.58
CA ALA A 65 -12.77 -1.99 9.72
C ALA A 65 -12.34 -2.73 8.44
N LEU A 66 -11.30 -2.22 7.77
CA LEU A 66 -10.77 -2.83 6.56
C LEU A 66 -10.17 -4.20 6.82
N SER A 67 -9.40 -4.36 7.90
CA SER A 67 -8.80 -5.65 8.29
C SER A 67 -9.88 -6.70 8.56
N HIS A 68 -10.91 -6.33 9.31
CA HIS A 68 -12.04 -7.20 9.58
C HIS A 68 -12.76 -7.61 8.29
N TYR A 69 -13.05 -6.65 7.42
CA TYR A 69 -13.67 -6.93 6.12
C TYR A 69 -12.81 -7.87 5.27
N LEU A 70 -11.53 -7.58 5.11
CA LEU A 70 -10.62 -8.41 4.31
C LEU A 70 -10.42 -9.82 4.88
N SER A 71 -10.60 -10.03 6.19
CA SER A 71 -10.47 -11.36 6.82
C SER A 71 -11.37 -12.42 6.20
N ALA A 72 -12.52 -12.02 5.65
CA ALA A 72 -13.46 -12.90 4.95
C ALA A 72 -13.46 -12.70 3.43
N ALA A 73 -12.44 -12.05 2.85
CA ALA A 73 -12.40 -11.63 1.45
C ALA A 73 -12.65 -12.77 0.46
N THR A 74 -12.21 -14.00 0.77
CA THR A 74 -12.45 -15.17 -0.07
C THR A 74 -13.94 -15.48 -0.27
N SER A 75 -14.79 -15.13 0.70
CA SER A 75 -16.23 -15.38 0.63
C SER A 75 -16.99 -14.32 -0.17
N HIS A 76 -16.60 -13.05 -0.08
CA HIS A 76 -17.37 -11.93 -0.67
C HIS A 76 -16.65 -11.19 -1.81
N LEU A 77 -15.33 -11.30 -1.90
CA LEU A 77 -14.50 -10.85 -3.02
C LEU A 77 -13.66 -12.02 -3.59
N PRO A 78 -14.31 -13.07 -4.10
CA PRO A 78 -13.64 -14.32 -4.48
C PRO A 78 -12.64 -14.16 -5.63
N LEU A 79 -12.72 -13.07 -6.41
CA LEU A 79 -11.81 -12.78 -7.52
C LEU A 79 -10.73 -11.74 -7.15
N LEU A 80 -10.66 -11.28 -5.90
CA LEU A 80 -9.67 -10.29 -5.49
C LEU A 80 -8.28 -10.94 -5.47
N GLU A 81 -7.42 -10.48 -6.37
CA GLU A 81 -6.06 -10.98 -6.52
C GLU A 81 -5.05 -9.96 -5.97
N ASN A 82 -5.26 -8.68 -6.29
CA ASN A 82 -4.33 -7.61 -5.97
C ASN A 82 -4.95 -6.61 -5.02
N PHE A 83 -4.26 -6.39 -3.90
CA PHE A 83 -4.63 -5.36 -2.95
C PHE A 83 -3.46 -4.39 -2.76
N ARG A 84 -3.69 -3.12 -3.09
CA ARG A 84 -2.74 -2.04 -2.88
C ARG A 84 -3.19 -1.20 -1.70
N MET A 85 -2.40 -1.17 -0.64
CA MET A 85 -2.68 -0.38 0.55
C MET A 85 -1.73 0.81 0.60
N HIS A 86 -2.30 2.00 0.76
CA HIS A 86 -1.57 3.20 1.13
C HIS A 86 -1.85 3.55 2.59
N ILE A 87 -0.80 3.76 3.38
CA ILE A 87 -0.89 4.16 4.77
C ILE A 87 0.08 5.32 5.02
N PRO A 88 -0.40 6.52 5.38
CA PRO A 88 0.49 7.58 5.85
C PRO A 88 1.12 7.15 7.18
N ALA A 89 2.36 7.57 7.41
CA ALA A 89 3.09 7.17 8.60
C ALA A 89 2.42 7.68 9.88
N CYS A 90 2.56 6.92 10.96
CA CYS A 90 2.01 7.23 12.29
C CYS A 90 0.48 7.43 12.32
N THR A 91 -0.23 6.99 11.27
CA THR A 91 -1.69 7.13 11.17
C THR A 91 -2.44 5.99 11.84
N VAL A 92 -1.79 4.83 11.96
CA VAL A 92 -2.30 3.64 12.64
C VAL A 92 -1.29 3.21 13.69
N ASP A 93 -1.78 2.74 14.84
CA ASP A 93 -0.90 2.11 15.82
C ASP A 93 -0.27 0.84 15.24
N THR A 94 1.06 0.73 15.29
CA THR A 94 1.79 -0.44 14.80
C THR A 94 1.39 -1.74 15.50
N GLU A 95 0.92 -1.68 16.75
CA GLU A 95 0.50 -2.86 17.51
C GLU A 95 -0.79 -3.47 16.98
N LEU A 96 -1.59 -2.67 16.26
CA LEU A 96 -2.83 -3.11 15.64
C LEU A 96 -2.61 -3.66 14.23
N LEU A 97 -1.46 -3.39 13.62
CA LEU A 97 -1.16 -3.87 12.27
C LEU A 97 -0.96 -5.38 12.28
N GLN A 98 -1.68 -6.06 11.40
CA GLN A 98 -1.64 -7.50 11.24
C GLN A 98 -1.40 -7.87 9.77
N PRO A 99 -0.78 -9.05 9.51
CA PRO A 99 -0.66 -9.58 8.16
C PRO A 99 -2.02 -9.68 7.48
N LEU A 100 -2.03 -9.42 6.17
CA LEU A 100 -3.25 -9.61 5.39
C LEU A 100 -3.59 -11.10 5.21
N PRO A 101 -4.88 -11.43 5.06
CA PRO A 101 -5.34 -12.81 4.91
C PRO A 101 -4.67 -13.56 3.75
N LYS A 102 -4.47 -14.86 3.96
CA LYS A 102 -3.85 -15.77 3.00
C LYS A 102 -4.61 -15.74 1.67
N GLY A 103 -3.87 -15.57 0.56
CA GLY A 103 -4.45 -15.57 -0.78
C GLY A 103 -4.32 -14.24 -1.52
N LEU A 104 -4.20 -13.12 -0.80
CA LEU A 104 -4.07 -11.79 -1.40
C LEU A 104 -2.60 -11.42 -1.66
N THR A 105 -2.37 -10.73 -2.77
CA THR A 105 -1.10 -10.07 -3.05
C THR A 105 -1.16 -8.65 -2.52
N LEU A 106 -0.23 -8.28 -1.63
CA LEU A 106 -0.12 -6.93 -1.10
C LEU A 106 0.92 -6.10 -1.85
N GLN A 107 0.50 -4.92 -2.28
CA GLN A 107 1.36 -3.82 -2.70
C GLN A 107 1.26 -2.69 -1.65
N LEU A 108 2.33 -2.43 -0.91
CA LEU A 108 2.30 -1.48 0.20
C LEU A 108 2.91 -0.14 -0.20
N ILE A 109 2.25 0.95 0.18
CA ILE A 109 2.76 2.31 0.05
C ILE A 109 2.70 2.97 1.44
N ILE A 110 3.86 3.31 1.99
CA ILE A 110 3.96 4.11 3.20
C ILE A 110 4.36 5.52 2.81
N SER A 111 3.58 6.52 3.20
CA SER A 111 3.89 7.93 2.91
C SER A 111 4.12 8.77 4.13
N LYS A 112 4.62 10.01 3.92
CA LYS A 112 4.97 10.94 4.99
C LYS A 112 5.98 10.35 6.00
N VAL A 113 6.87 9.48 5.54
CA VAL A 113 7.91 8.91 6.39
C VAL A 113 9.04 9.92 6.55
N ASP A 114 9.03 10.76 7.56
CA ASP A 114 10.17 11.59 7.92
C ASP A 114 11.15 10.85 8.86
N GLY A 115 12.11 11.57 9.44
CA GLY A 115 13.17 10.99 10.26
C GLY A 115 12.65 10.20 11.46
N ASP A 116 11.60 10.68 12.13
CA ASP A 116 11.05 10.09 13.34
C ASP A 116 10.06 8.96 13.00
N ALA A 117 9.35 9.10 11.88
CA ALA A 117 8.45 8.08 11.36
C ALA A 117 9.15 6.85 10.75
N LEU A 118 10.48 6.87 10.60
CA LEU A 118 11.22 5.79 9.96
C LEU A 118 11.09 4.45 10.70
N THR A 119 11.22 4.47 12.03
CA THR A 119 11.09 3.28 12.87
C THR A 119 9.67 2.71 12.75
N TRP A 120 8.67 3.59 12.77
CA TRP A 120 7.28 3.20 12.56
C TRP A 120 7.09 2.55 11.18
N ALA A 121 7.64 3.13 10.12
CA ALA A 121 7.50 2.60 8.76
C ALA A 121 8.10 1.19 8.59
N CYS A 122 9.24 0.94 9.23
CA CYS A 122 9.86 -0.39 9.22
C CYS A 122 9.01 -1.41 9.98
N ARG A 123 8.46 -1.03 11.15
CA ARG A 123 7.54 -1.87 11.91
C ARG A 123 6.27 -2.17 11.13
N ALA A 124 5.68 -1.16 10.49
CA ALA A 124 4.47 -1.32 9.68
C ALA A 124 4.70 -2.25 8.48
N ALA A 125 5.81 -2.09 7.76
CA ALA A 125 6.16 -2.98 6.64
C ALA A 125 6.43 -4.43 7.10
N SER A 126 6.98 -4.63 8.30
CA SER A 126 7.15 -5.97 8.86
C SER A 126 5.80 -6.57 9.29
N ALA A 127 4.98 -5.83 10.04
CA ALA A 127 3.70 -6.29 10.57
C ALA A 127 2.68 -6.60 9.45
N LEU A 128 2.68 -5.80 8.37
CA LEU A 128 1.79 -6.00 7.23
C LEU A 128 2.34 -7.02 6.21
N GLN A 129 3.51 -7.63 6.44
CA GLN A 129 4.08 -8.61 5.52
C GLN A 129 3.09 -9.77 5.35
N PRO A 130 2.64 -10.09 4.12
CA PRO A 130 1.64 -11.14 3.96
C PRO A 130 2.19 -12.52 4.36
N GLU A 131 1.38 -13.31 5.06
CA GLU A 131 1.82 -14.62 5.56
C GLU A 131 2.25 -15.55 4.43
N GLY A 132 3.47 -16.10 4.54
CA GLY A 132 4.03 -17.03 3.56
C GLY A 132 4.30 -16.41 2.18
N ARG A 133 4.13 -15.10 2.00
CA ARG A 133 4.31 -14.40 0.72
C ARG A 133 5.28 -13.23 0.84
N ARG A 134 5.73 -12.77 -0.31
CA ARG A 134 6.67 -11.65 -0.47
C ARG A 134 5.93 -10.45 -1.04
N TYR A 135 6.39 -9.25 -0.72
CA TYR A 135 5.89 -8.04 -1.37
C TYR A 135 6.24 -8.07 -2.86
N GLN A 136 5.27 -7.74 -3.70
CA GLN A 136 5.51 -7.45 -5.12
C GLN A 136 5.80 -5.97 -5.36
N PHE A 137 5.41 -5.12 -4.42
CA PHE A 137 5.66 -3.69 -4.47
C PHE A 137 5.68 -3.13 -3.05
N LEU A 138 6.73 -2.37 -2.74
CA LEU A 138 6.85 -1.60 -1.50
C LEU A 138 7.34 -0.20 -1.84
N ALA A 139 6.54 0.83 -1.57
CA ALA A 139 6.98 2.21 -1.68
C ALA A 139 7.07 2.86 -0.30
N VAL A 140 8.18 3.53 -0.02
CA VAL A 140 8.38 4.31 1.21
C VAL A 140 8.74 5.74 0.82
N SER A 141 7.76 6.62 0.90
CA SER A 141 7.89 8.02 0.47
C SER A 141 8.06 8.96 1.65
N GLY A 142 8.87 10.00 1.46
CA GLY A 142 9.31 10.90 2.53
C GLY A 142 10.67 10.48 3.13
N ALA A 143 10.97 9.18 3.19
CA ALA A 143 12.15 8.63 3.86
C ALA A 143 13.49 8.99 3.18
N GLY A 144 13.45 9.77 2.11
CA GLY A 144 14.58 10.05 1.26
C GLY A 144 15.11 11.49 1.38
N SER A 145 15.05 12.08 2.57
CA SER A 145 15.68 13.38 2.83
C SER A 145 17.21 13.33 2.78
N SER A 146 17.84 12.19 3.07
CA SER A 146 19.29 11.98 2.91
C SER A 146 19.66 10.50 2.67
N ALA A 147 20.89 10.25 2.17
CA ALA A 147 21.39 8.91 1.92
C ALA A 147 21.50 8.10 3.21
N GLN A 148 21.81 8.77 4.32
CA GLN A 148 21.85 8.18 5.66
C GLN A 148 20.46 7.68 6.08
N VAL A 149 19.39 8.44 5.84
CA VAL A 149 18.02 8.00 6.16
C VAL A 149 17.62 6.79 5.31
N CYS A 150 17.97 6.78 4.02
CA CYS A 150 17.75 5.61 3.15
C CYS A 150 18.54 4.38 3.61
N GLY A 151 19.78 4.55 4.08
CA GLY A 151 20.57 3.46 4.67
C GLY A 151 19.93 2.91 5.95
N ARG A 152 19.42 3.78 6.82
CA ARG A 152 18.66 3.35 8.02
C ARG A 152 17.36 2.63 7.65
N LEU A 153 16.68 3.05 6.58
CA LEU A 153 15.50 2.35 6.04
C LEU A 153 15.87 0.93 5.58
N LEU A 154 16.94 0.80 4.78
CA LEU A 154 17.45 -0.50 4.32
C LEU A 154 17.70 -1.45 5.50
N GLU A 155 18.45 -0.99 6.50
CA GLU A 155 18.76 -1.78 7.70
C GLU A 155 17.51 -2.09 8.53
N GLY A 156 16.60 -1.13 8.69
CA GLY A 156 15.37 -1.30 9.46
C GLY A 156 14.43 -2.32 8.83
N LEU A 157 14.22 -2.26 7.52
CA LEU A 157 13.41 -3.23 6.77
C LEU A 157 14.04 -4.63 6.82
N ALA A 158 15.36 -4.72 6.65
CA ALA A 158 16.07 -6.00 6.71
C ALA A 158 15.99 -6.63 8.11
N ARG A 159 16.18 -5.83 9.17
CA ARG A 159 16.06 -6.28 10.56
C ARG A 159 14.63 -6.72 10.90
N GLY A 160 13.63 -6.04 10.33
CA GLY A 160 12.22 -6.42 10.45
C GLY A 160 11.82 -7.66 9.65
N GLY A 161 12.76 -8.28 8.93
CA GLY A 161 12.50 -9.49 8.14
C GLY A 161 11.58 -9.26 6.93
N VAL A 162 11.54 -8.03 6.40
CA VAL A 162 10.75 -7.70 5.21
C VAL A 162 11.29 -8.45 4.00
N ARG A 163 10.39 -9.08 3.23
CA ARG A 163 10.75 -9.93 2.08
C ARG A 163 10.08 -9.44 0.81
N MET A 164 10.89 -9.27 -0.23
CA MET A 164 10.48 -8.85 -1.58
C MET A 164 10.57 -10.04 -2.55
N ALA A 165 9.67 -10.10 -3.53
CA ALA A 165 9.80 -11.02 -4.67
C ALA A 165 10.93 -10.54 -5.61
N GLU A 166 11.47 -11.45 -6.44
CA GLU A 166 12.63 -11.16 -7.30
C GLU A 166 12.34 -10.08 -8.35
N ASP A 167 11.14 -10.13 -8.94
CA ASP A 167 10.64 -9.17 -9.92
C ASP A 167 9.94 -7.96 -9.29
N ALA A 168 9.91 -7.88 -7.95
CA ALA A 168 9.25 -6.82 -7.22
C ALA A 168 9.98 -5.47 -7.37
N TYR A 169 9.27 -4.40 -7.01
CA TYR A 169 9.83 -3.07 -6.89
C TYR A 169 9.86 -2.61 -5.43
N LEU A 170 11.03 -2.21 -4.96
CA LEU A 170 11.18 -1.34 -3.81
C LEU A 170 11.40 0.08 -4.29
N VAL A 171 10.49 0.97 -3.92
CA VAL A 171 10.50 2.36 -4.33
C VAL A 171 10.73 3.25 -3.12
N VAL A 172 11.64 4.20 -3.26
CA VAL A 172 11.79 5.32 -2.33
C VAL A 172 11.66 6.61 -3.08
N ALA A 173 11.31 7.71 -2.40
CA ALA A 173 11.25 9.03 -3.03
C ALA A 173 12.37 9.97 -2.54
N PRO A 174 13.65 9.67 -2.82
CA PRO A 174 14.76 10.47 -2.32
C PRO A 174 15.05 11.75 -3.09
N LYS A 175 15.44 12.80 -2.37
CA LYS A 175 16.06 14.01 -2.91
C LYS A 175 17.58 13.89 -2.75
N LEU A 176 18.21 13.08 -3.60
CA LEU A 176 19.64 12.76 -3.51
C LEU A 176 20.41 13.11 -4.78
N ALA A 177 21.72 13.32 -4.60
CA ALA A 177 22.67 13.34 -5.70
C ALA A 177 22.74 11.97 -6.39
N ARG A 178 23.08 11.96 -7.69
CA ARG A 178 23.09 10.75 -8.52
C ARG A 178 24.05 9.65 -8.01
N ALA A 179 25.19 10.03 -7.45
CA ALA A 179 26.18 9.09 -6.92
C ALA A 179 25.66 8.32 -5.69
N ASP A 180 24.97 9.01 -4.78
CA ASP A 180 24.33 8.38 -3.62
C ASP A 180 23.21 7.43 -4.02
N LEU A 181 22.46 7.79 -5.07
CA LEU A 181 21.38 6.96 -5.59
C LEU A 181 21.89 5.60 -6.09
N ALA A 182 23.01 5.57 -6.82
CA ALA A 182 23.58 4.32 -7.35
C ALA A 182 24.07 3.39 -6.22
N ARG A 183 24.71 3.96 -5.20
CA ARG A 183 25.16 3.19 -4.01
C ARG A 183 23.97 2.61 -3.24
N LEU A 184 22.92 3.41 -3.04
CA LEU A 184 21.70 2.95 -2.38
C LEU A 184 21.00 1.86 -3.19
N GLN A 185 20.89 2.04 -4.50
CA GLN A 185 20.33 1.04 -5.40
C GLN A 185 21.04 -0.30 -5.23
N ALA A 186 22.37 -0.33 -5.34
CA ALA A 186 23.15 -1.56 -5.15
C ALA A 186 22.92 -2.20 -3.77
N GLY A 187 22.81 -1.39 -2.71
CA GLY A 187 22.52 -1.87 -1.36
C GLY A 187 21.13 -2.51 -1.23
N PHE A 188 20.08 -1.87 -1.75
CA PHE A 188 18.72 -2.41 -1.72
C PHE A 188 18.57 -3.64 -2.60
N GLU A 189 19.07 -3.60 -3.84
CA GLU A 189 19.00 -4.74 -4.77
C GLU A 189 19.77 -5.93 -4.24
N GLY A 190 20.98 -5.72 -3.71
CA GLY A 190 21.79 -6.79 -3.11
C GLY A 190 21.17 -7.39 -1.85
N ARG A 191 20.48 -6.57 -1.03
CA ARG A 191 19.89 -7.05 0.24
C ARG A 191 18.56 -7.76 0.06
N PHE A 192 17.71 -7.29 -0.85
CA PHE A 192 16.35 -7.80 -1.04
C PHE A 192 16.17 -8.65 -2.29
N GLY A 193 17.14 -8.63 -3.22
CA GLY A 193 17.05 -9.37 -4.48
C GLY A 193 15.94 -8.89 -5.40
N CYS A 194 15.50 -7.63 -5.26
CA CYS A 194 14.42 -7.03 -6.05
C CYS A 194 14.89 -5.76 -6.76
N ARG A 195 14.09 -5.21 -7.67
CA ARG A 195 14.40 -3.96 -8.38
C ARG A 195 14.23 -2.76 -7.48
N PHE A 196 15.16 -1.80 -7.55
CA PHE A 196 15.05 -0.54 -6.81
C PHE A 196 14.68 0.63 -7.74
N ARG A 197 13.80 1.53 -7.29
CA ARG A 197 13.48 2.77 -8.00
C ARG A 197 13.42 3.98 -7.07
N ALA A 198 13.97 5.11 -7.53
CA ALA A 198 13.75 6.41 -6.92
C ALA A 198 12.66 7.19 -7.67
N TRP A 199 11.59 7.58 -6.97
CA TRP A 199 10.52 8.41 -7.52
C TRP A 199 10.61 9.87 -7.09
N ARG A 200 10.12 10.75 -7.97
CA ARG A 200 9.74 12.12 -7.59
C ARG A 200 8.30 12.07 -7.08
N GLY A 201 8.04 12.69 -5.91
CA GLY A 201 6.91 12.40 -5.02
C GLY A 201 5.48 12.43 -5.58
N SER A 202 5.23 12.99 -6.78
CA SER A 202 3.90 12.97 -7.42
C SER A 202 3.52 11.63 -8.08
N SER A 203 4.47 10.69 -8.23
CA SER A 203 4.28 9.45 -9.03
C SER A 203 3.69 8.27 -8.24
N ILE A 204 3.51 8.43 -6.93
CA ILE A 204 3.16 7.32 -6.03
C ILE A 204 1.75 6.75 -6.29
N TRP A 205 0.86 7.60 -6.79
CA TRP A 205 -0.55 7.26 -7.05
C TRP A 205 -0.81 6.79 -8.48
N THR A 206 0.12 7.02 -9.40
CA THR A 206 -0.09 6.87 -10.84
C THR A 206 0.61 5.65 -11.42
N TYR A 207 1.27 4.83 -10.59
CA TYR A 207 1.95 3.64 -11.08
C TYR A 207 0.96 2.57 -11.54
N LYS A 208 0.85 2.43 -12.85
CA LYS A 208 0.27 1.28 -13.54
C LYS A 208 1.37 0.22 -13.63
N CYS A 209 1.17 -0.91 -12.94
CA CYS A 209 1.90 -2.13 -13.27
C CYS A 209 1.45 -2.63 -14.64
#